data_AF-A0A1E4DMF7-F1
#
_entry.id   AF-A0A1E4DMF7-F1
#
_cell.length_a   1.000
_cell.length_b   1.000
_cell.length_c   1.000
_cell.angle_alpha   90.00
_cell.angle_beta   90.00
_cell.angle_gamma   90.00
#
_symmetry.space_group_name_H-M   'P 1'
#
loop_
_entity.id
_entity.type
_entity.pdbx_description
1 polymer ?
#
loop_
_entity_poly.entity_id
_entity_poly.type
_entity_poly.pdbx_seq_one_letter_code
_entity_poly.pdbx_strand_id
1 'polypeptide(L)'
;MIKASQRSLAPLFSLAVLSWCVGCTPDESPFRQENENLRKQLAKQESLLNSLQDGNKVMQQQIDLLNQELRDAKKQTEHAQAEAKSLQTEAKTLGAKLDAQLVESKKLSGEIQRTAAKAAQVTDSIRVEEKGSQIEDLPRPLPAVGKAAEEALTRNGYRIRVTVKTDQKAVFVTERKISIPTSVETAGSRNQYVVSLQALPSNVTRLSVKAEFERVAQGGRVLAVDAEEIAEIERRLIAEIGKAVASPSKL
;
A
#
# COMPACT_ATOMS: atom_id res chain seq x y z
N MET A 1 153.73 15.28 -19.98
CA MET A 1 154.94 14.48 -19.69
C MET A 1 154.52 13.07 -19.30
N ILE A 2 154.98 12.04 -20.05
CA ILE A 2 155.45 10.69 -19.62
C ILE A 2 154.44 9.83 -18.79
N LYS A 3 154.06 8.57 -19.02
CA LYS A 3 154.31 7.40 -19.91
C LYS A 3 153.11 6.43 -19.63
N ALA A 4 152.48 5.73 -20.60
CA ALA A 4 152.67 4.31 -20.97
C ALA A 4 153.01 3.34 -19.78
N SER A 5 152.56 2.09 -19.62
CA SER A 5 152.09 1.06 -20.57
C SER A 5 151.63 -0.21 -19.81
N GLN A 6 150.70 -0.98 -20.41
CA GLN A 6 150.62 -2.46 -20.53
C GLN A 6 150.70 -3.40 -19.31
N ARG A 7 149.61 -4.15 -19.03
CA ARG A 7 149.29 -5.56 -19.44
C ARG A 7 150.04 -6.63 -18.62
N SER A 8 149.30 -7.53 -17.96
CA SER A 8 149.45 -8.99 -18.15
C SER A 8 148.37 -9.82 -17.42
N LEU A 9 147.70 -10.67 -18.21
CA LEU A 9 147.28 -12.07 -18.00
C LEU A 9 146.57 -12.54 -16.71
N ALA A 10 145.32 -13.00 -16.94
CA ALA A 10 144.47 -13.88 -16.14
C ALA A 10 145.04 -15.34 -16.05
N PRO A 11 144.33 -16.42 -15.60
CA PRO A 11 142.94 -16.55 -15.14
C PRO A 11 142.67 -17.63 -14.03
N LEU A 12 141.37 -17.90 -13.78
CA LEU A 12 140.75 -19.14 -13.24
C LEU A 12 140.79 -19.41 -11.72
N PHE A 13 139.63 -19.28 -11.09
CA PHE A 13 138.81 -20.36 -10.49
C PHE A 13 137.76 -19.65 -9.60
N SER A 14 136.53 -19.47 -10.08
CA SER A 14 135.44 -20.47 -10.05
C SER A 14 134.43 -20.14 -8.96
N LEU A 15 133.23 -19.80 -9.44
CA LEU A 15 131.97 -20.38 -8.98
C LEU A 15 131.52 -20.08 -7.53
N ALA A 16 130.88 -18.93 -7.33
CA ALA A 16 129.73 -18.77 -6.42
C ALA A 16 129.08 -17.39 -6.63
N VAL A 17 128.50 -17.20 -7.82
CA VAL A 17 127.61 -16.09 -8.13
C VAL A 17 126.19 -16.66 -8.10
N LEU A 18 125.28 -15.93 -7.43
CA LEU A 18 123.81 -16.07 -7.48
C LEU A 18 123.17 -17.29 -6.78
N SER A 19 122.95 -17.18 -5.47
CA SER A 19 121.69 -17.66 -4.88
C SER A 19 121.48 -17.03 -3.51
N TRP A 20 120.27 -16.50 -3.28
CA TRP A 20 119.73 -15.84 -2.07
C TRP A 20 119.62 -14.32 -2.14
N CYS A 21 118.93 -13.86 -3.17
CA CYS A 21 118.09 -12.66 -3.10
C CYS A 21 116.68 -13.01 -3.61
N VAL A 22 115.89 -13.75 -2.83
CA VAL A 22 114.41 -13.72 -2.94
C VAL A 22 113.83 -14.15 -1.59
N GLY A 23 113.17 -13.24 -0.87
CA GLY A 23 112.45 -13.61 0.35
C GLY A 23 112.41 -12.58 1.48
N CYS A 24 112.30 -11.27 1.19
CA CYS A 24 111.75 -10.32 2.16
C CYS A 24 110.39 -9.88 1.63
N THR A 25 109.34 -10.36 2.29
CA THR A 25 107.95 -9.97 2.08
C THR A 25 107.76 -8.47 2.34
N PRO A 26 106.80 -7.81 1.67
CA PRO A 26 106.48 -6.42 1.97
C PRO A 26 105.79 -6.36 3.34
N ASP A 27 106.53 -5.89 4.34
CA ASP A 27 106.06 -5.06 5.46
C ASP A 27 104.65 -5.40 5.99
N GLU A 28 104.53 -6.46 6.81
CA GLU A 28 103.38 -6.63 7.71
C GLU A 28 103.53 -5.69 8.90
N SER A 29 103.17 -4.42 8.72
CA SER A 29 103.07 -3.48 9.84
C SER A 29 101.74 -3.71 10.58
N PRO A 30 101.75 -3.80 11.93
CA PRO A 30 100.51 -3.97 12.72
C PRO A 30 99.51 -2.83 12.49
N PHE A 31 100.00 -1.66 12.08
CA PHE A 31 99.19 -0.53 11.67
C PHE A 31 98.35 -0.78 10.42
N ARG A 32 98.78 -1.67 9.51
CA ARG A 32 98.02 -1.98 8.30
C ARG A 32 96.78 -2.84 8.60
N GLN A 33 96.93 -3.81 9.49
CA GLN A 33 95.83 -4.64 9.99
C GLN A 33 94.85 -3.82 10.84
N GLU A 34 95.36 -2.92 11.69
CA GLU A 34 94.54 -1.98 12.46
C GLU A 34 93.77 -1.03 11.54
N ASN A 35 94.40 -0.50 10.48
CA ASN A 35 93.73 0.36 9.50
C ASN A 35 92.63 -0.39 8.73
N GLU A 36 92.85 -1.66 8.39
CA GLU A 36 91.82 -2.50 7.76
C GLU A 36 90.65 -2.77 8.72
N ASN A 37 90.92 -3.01 10.01
CA ASN A 37 89.89 -3.18 11.03
C ASN A 37 89.09 -1.89 11.25
N LEU A 38 89.75 -0.73 11.30
CA LEU A 38 89.10 0.58 11.39
C LEU A 38 88.22 0.85 10.17
N ARG A 39 88.67 0.51 8.95
CA ARG A 39 87.84 0.61 7.73
C ARG A 39 86.62 -0.31 7.79
N LYS A 40 86.77 -1.54 8.28
CA LYS A 40 85.64 -2.46 8.47
C LYS A 40 84.66 -1.93 9.52
N GLN A 41 85.13 -1.32 10.60
CA GLN A 41 84.27 -0.69 11.61
C GLN A 41 83.54 0.52 11.06
N LEU A 42 84.23 1.37 10.29
CA LEU A 42 83.65 2.54 9.64
C LEU A 42 82.57 2.13 8.62
N ALA A 43 82.84 1.12 7.78
CA ALA A 43 81.84 0.58 6.85
C ALA A 43 80.60 0.00 7.57
N LYS A 44 80.79 -0.62 8.75
CA LYS A 44 79.68 -1.07 9.59
C LYS A 44 78.88 0.10 10.16
N GLN A 45 79.54 1.15 10.62
CA GLN A 45 78.87 2.35 11.14
C GLN A 45 78.12 3.11 10.03
N GLU A 46 78.68 3.22 8.83
CA GLU A 46 78.00 3.79 7.66
C GLU A 46 76.77 2.96 7.26
N SER A 47 76.89 1.63 7.27
CA SER A 47 75.75 0.73 7.02
C SER A 47 74.64 0.89 8.06
N LEU A 48 75.00 1.02 9.35
CA LEU A 48 74.04 1.30 10.41
C LEU A 48 73.37 2.68 10.25
N LEU A 49 74.11 3.71 9.86
CA LEU A 49 73.57 5.03 9.58
C LEU A 49 72.57 5.01 8.42
N ASN A 50 72.90 4.32 7.33
CA ASN A 50 72.00 4.15 6.19
C ASN A 50 70.71 3.41 6.60
N SER A 51 70.84 2.33 7.39
CA SER A 51 69.70 1.57 7.91
C SER A 51 68.80 2.42 8.82
N LEU A 52 69.38 3.24 9.71
CA LEU A 52 68.62 4.15 10.56
C LEU A 52 67.94 5.26 9.75
N GLN A 53 68.62 5.80 8.73
CA GLN A 53 68.04 6.80 7.83
C GLN A 53 66.86 6.24 7.05
N ASP A 54 66.97 5.02 6.54
CA ASP A 54 65.88 4.35 5.84
C ASP A 54 64.73 3.98 6.79
N GLY A 55 65.04 3.54 8.01
CA GLY A 55 64.05 3.35 9.07
C GLY A 55 63.28 4.63 9.40
N ASN A 56 63.97 5.78 9.46
CA ASN A 56 63.33 7.08 9.70
C ASN A 56 62.41 7.50 8.54
N LYS A 57 62.81 7.23 7.27
CA LYS A 57 61.93 7.46 6.11
C LYS A 57 60.66 6.62 6.18
N VAL A 58 60.77 5.33 6.50
CA VAL A 58 59.62 4.43 6.64
C VAL A 58 58.70 4.89 7.77
N MET A 59 59.28 5.31 8.90
CA MET A 59 58.49 5.84 10.02
C MET A 59 57.74 7.13 9.64
N GLN A 60 58.38 8.03 8.90
CA GLN A 60 57.73 9.24 8.39
C GLN A 60 56.58 8.90 7.43
N GLN A 61 56.78 7.92 6.54
CA GLN A 61 55.73 7.43 5.64
C GLN A 61 54.54 6.82 6.41
N GLN A 62 54.80 6.07 7.48
CA GLN A 62 53.74 5.53 8.34
C GLN A 62 52.98 6.65 9.06
N ILE A 63 53.67 7.69 9.54
CA ILE A 63 53.03 8.86 10.15
C ILE A 63 52.14 9.58 9.13
N ASP A 64 52.62 9.77 7.90
CA ASP A 64 51.86 10.42 6.84
C ASP A 64 50.61 9.61 6.46
N LEU A 65 50.74 8.28 6.38
CA LEU A 65 49.63 7.36 6.14
C LEU A 65 48.58 7.42 7.26
N LEU A 66 49.01 7.32 8.52
CA LEU A 66 48.10 7.41 9.67
C LEU A 66 47.36 8.76 9.73
N ASN A 67 48.05 9.87 9.40
CA ASN A 67 47.42 11.18 9.32
C ASN A 67 46.40 11.28 8.19
N GLN A 68 46.64 10.59 7.07
CA GLN A 68 45.67 10.49 5.98
C GLN A 68 44.46 9.67 6.41
N GLU A 69 44.66 8.48 6.98
CA GLU A 69 43.59 7.61 7.46
C GLU A 69 42.74 8.31 8.52
N LEU A 70 43.34 9.07 9.44
CA LEU A 70 42.62 9.83 10.46
C LEU A 70 41.76 10.93 9.84
N ARG A 71 42.27 11.63 8.81
CA ARG A 71 41.49 12.63 8.06
C ARG A 71 40.32 12.00 7.32
N ASP A 72 40.54 10.86 6.68
CA ASP A 72 39.51 10.17 5.91
C ASP A 72 38.42 9.58 6.84
N ALA A 73 38.82 8.96 7.95
CA ALA A 73 37.90 8.48 8.99
C ALA A 73 37.08 9.61 9.61
N LYS A 74 37.69 10.77 9.84
CA LYS A 74 36.99 11.96 10.33
C LYS A 74 35.93 12.43 9.33
N LYS A 75 36.27 12.55 8.05
CA LYS A 75 35.32 12.93 6.99
C LYS A 75 34.16 11.93 6.88
N GLN A 76 34.44 10.64 6.95
CA GLN A 76 33.40 9.60 6.91
C GLN A 76 32.46 9.70 8.11
N THR A 77 33.01 9.96 9.31
CA THR A 77 32.20 10.14 10.52
C THR A 77 31.33 11.39 10.45
N GLU A 78 31.86 12.50 9.95
CA GLU A 78 31.09 13.74 9.74
C GLU A 78 29.97 13.53 8.72
N HIS A 79 30.24 12.80 7.63
CA HIS A 79 29.23 12.46 6.63
C HIS A 79 28.13 11.57 7.22
N ALA A 80 28.50 10.49 7.93
CA ALA A 80 27.54 9.60 8.58
C ALA A 80 26.70 10.33 9.63
N GLN A 81 27.29 11.28 10.36
CA GLN A 81 26.56 12.11 11.32
C GLN A 81 25.57 13.06 10.62
N ALA A 82 25.95 13.64 9.48
CA ALA A 82 25.06 14.49 8.69
C ALA A 82 23.87 13.68 8.13
N GLU A 83 24.13 12.49 7.61
CA GLU A 83 23.12 11.57 7.10
C GLU A 83 22.17 11.07 8.21
N ALA A 84 22.71 10.75 9.39
CA ALA A 84 21.88 10.39 10.54
C ALA A 84 20.94 11.53 10.96
N LYS A 85 21.42 12.78 10.91
CA LYS A 85 20.57 13.96 11.18
C LYS A 85 19.48 14.15 10.12
N SER A 86 19.81 13.98 8.84
CA SER A 86 18.79 14.10 7.77
C SER A 86 17.73 13.02 7.91
N LEU A 87 18.12 11.76 8.13
CA LEU A 87 17.19 10.66 8.36
C LEU A 87 16.32 10.89 9.60
N GLN A 88 16.88 11.45 10.68
CA GLN A 88 16.10 11.81 11.86
C GLN A 88 15.05 12.88 11.57
N THR A 89 15.38 13.90 10.75
CA THR A 89 14.40 14.90 10.34
C THR A 89 13.31 14.30 9.46
N GLU A 90 13.68 13.45 8.52
CA GLU A 90 12.73 12.77 7.64
C GLU A 90 11.78 11.87 8.44
N ALA A 91 12.30 11.06 9.36
CA ALA A 91 11.50 10.23 10.26
C ALA A 91 10.48 11.04 11.08
N LYS A 92 10.88 12.21 11.60
CA LYS A 92 9.96 13.13 12.29
C LYS A 92 8.85 13.66 11.37
N THR A 93 9.19 14.04 10.13
CA THR A 93 8.18 14.52 9.17
C THR A 93 7.21 13.43 8.75
N LEU A 94 7.71 12.20 8.55
CA LEU A 94 6.88 11.05 8.22
C LEU A 94 5.96 10.66 9.39
N GLY A 95 6.46 10.71 10.63
CA GLY A 95 5.65 10.51 11.83
C GLY A 95 4.49 11.50 11.91
N ALA A 96 4.76 12.80 11.72
CA ALA A 96 3.72 13.83 11.73
C ALA A 96 2.67 13.63 10.62
N LYS A 97 3.09 13.18 9.42
CA LYS A 97 2.16 12.85 8.32
C LYS A 97 1.29 11.65 8.65
N LEU A 98 1.85 10.62 9.28
CA LEU A 98 1.11 9.43 9.68
C LEU A 98 0.05 9.76 10.73
N ASP A 99 0.40 10.56 11.74
CA ASP A 99 -0.55 11.01 12.77
C ASP A 99 -1.70 11.83 12.16
N ALA A 100 -1.40 12.72 11.21
CA ALA A 100 -2.42 13.49 10.50
C ALA A 100 -3.39 12.58 9.71
N GLN A 101 -2.86 11.57 9.01
CA GLN A 101 -3.68 10.59 8.28
C GLN A 101 -4.55 9.74 9.21
N LEU A 102 -4.05 9.37 10.39
CA LEU A 102 -4.84 8.63 11.38
C LEU A 102 -6.00 9.47 11.94
N VAL A 103 -5.78 10.76 12.18
CA VAL A 103 -6.83 11.68 12.61
C VAL A 103 -7.90 11.84 11.53
N GLU A 104 -7.49 12.02 10.27
CA GLU A 104 -8.40 12.13 9.14
C GLU A 104 -9.22 10.84 8.93
N SER A 105 -8.58 9.67 8.98
CA SER A 105 -9.25 8.37 8.87
C SER A 105 -10.30 8.16 9.97
N LYS A 106 -9.99 8.53 11.23
CA LYS A 106 -10.96 8.48 12.32
C LYS A 106 -12.15 9.42 12.09
N LYS A 107 -11.90 10.62 11.58
CA LYS A 107 -12.95 11.60 11.24
C LYS A 107 -13.87 11.05 10.15
N LEU A 108 -13.30 10.56 9.05
CA LEU A 108 -14.05 9.96 7.94
C LEU A 108 -14.88 8.76 8.40
N SER A 109 -14.32 7.89 9.23
CA SER A 109 -15.05 6.76 9.82
C SER A 109 -16.27 7.22 10.63
N GLY A 110 -16.11 8.27 11.45
CA GLY A 110 -17.23 8.88 12.17
C GLY A 110 -18.29 9.50 11.26
N GLU A 111 -17.88 10.13 10.17
CA GLU A 111 -18.79 10.69 9.16
C GLU A 111 -19.56 9.60 8.39
N ILE A 112 -18.91 8.48 8.06
CA ILE A 112 -19.56 7.31 7.45
C ILE A 112 -20.62 6.75 8.40
N GLN A 113 -20.30 6.56 9.68
CA GLN A 113 -21.28 6.06 10.66
C GLN A 113 -22.47 7.01 10.81
N ARG A 114 -22.23 8.33 10.90
CA ARG A 114 -23.32 9.32 10.95
C ARG A 114 -24.16 9.31 9.69
N THR A 115 -23.55 9.14 8.52
CA THR A 115 -24.25 9.09 7.24
C THR A 115 -25.07 7.81 7.13
N ALA A 116 -24.54 6.67 7.56
CA ALA A 116 -25.26 5.39 7.63
C ALA A 116 -26.45 5.48 8.61
N ALA A 117 -26.26 6.09 9.78
CA ALA A 117 -27.35 6.31 10.74
C ALA A 117 -28.43 7.24 10.18
N LYS A 118 -28.04 8.32 9.49
CA LYS A 118 -28.99 9.20 8.79
C LYS A 118 -29.70 8.48 7.65
N ALA A 119 -29.02 7.65 6.87
CA ALA A 119 -29.62 6.87 5.80
C ALA A 119 -30.62 5.84 6.34
N ALA A 120 -30.30 5.17 7.45
CA ALA A 120 -31.23 4.29 8.15
C ALA A 120 -32.45 5.07 8.68
N GLN A 121 -32.23 6.22 9.33
CA GLN A 121 -33.32 7.09 9.79
C GLN A 121 -34.19 7.61 8.65
N VAL A 122 -33.59 8.00 7.52
CA VAL A 122 -34.31 8.42 6.32
C VAL A 122 -35.12 7.25 5.77
N THR A 123 -34.55 6.05 5.69
CA THR A 123 -35.25 4.84 5.26
C THR A 123 -36.43 4.52 6.17
N ASP A 124 -36.26 4.63 7.49
CA ASP A 124 -37.31 4.44 8.48
C ASP A 124 -38.38 5.55 8.43
N SER A 125 -37.99 6.79 8.14
CA SER A 125 -38.94 7.91 7.99
C SER A 125 -39.70 7.90 6.65
N ILE A 126 -39.12 7.27 5.61
CA ILE A 126 -39.74 7.05 4.28
C ILE A 126 -40.53 5.72 4.25
N ARG A 127 -40.51 4.93 5.33
CA ARG A 127 -41.53 3.91 5.56
C ARG A 127 -42.88 4.61 5.72
N VAL A 128 -43.54 4.79 4.58
CA VAL A 128 -44.99 4.95 4.52
C VAL A 128 -45.56 3.60 4.92
N GLU A 129 -45.56 3.31 6.22
CA GLU A 129 -46.49 2.34 6.77
C GLU A 129 -47.87 2.98 6.64
N GLU A 130 -48.57 2.69 5.54
CA GLU A 130 -50.01 2.88 5.48
C GLU A 130 -50.60 1.99 6.57
N LYS A 131 -50.85 2.57 7.75
CA LYS A 131 -51.38 1.84 8.91
C LYS A 131 -52.58 1.00 8.48
N GLY A 132 -52.45 -0.32 8.62
CA GLY A 132 -53.49 -1.29 8.24
C GLY A 132 -53.48 -1.72 6.77
N SER A 133 -52.41 -1.53 6.00
CA SER A 133 -52.20 -2.21 4.71
C SER A 133 -51.70 -3.65 4.93
N GLN A 134 -52.11 -4.57 4.06
CA GLN A 134 -51.47 -5.89 4.00
C GLN A 134 -50.10 -5.79 3.31
N ILE A 135 -49.12 -6.56 3.79
CA ILE A 135 -47.73 -6.51 3.32
C ILE A 135 -47.26 -7.93 3.00
N GLU A 136 -46.55 -8.10 1.88
CA GLU A 136 -45.87 -9.34 1.51
C GLU A 136 -44.49 -9.03 0.89
N ASP A 137 -43.48 -9.81 1.27
CA ASP A 137 -42.13 -9.70 0.69
C ASP A 137 -41.98 -10.72 -0.45
N LEU A 138 -41.79 -10.21 -1.67
CA LEU A 138 -41.68 -11.02 -2.88
C LEU A 138 -40.20 -11.19 -3.27
N PRO A 139 -39.70 -12.42 -3.52
CA PRO A 139 -38.30 -12.69 -3.81
C PRO A 139 -37.96 -12.38 -5.28
N ARG A 140 -38.25 -11.17 -5.74
CA ARG A 140 -38.00 -10.66 -7.09
C ARG A 140 -37.64 -9.17 -7.05
N PRO A 141 -36.85 -8.67 -8.01
CA PRO A 141 -36.43 -7.28 -8.04
C PRO A 141 -37.60 -6.33 -8.36
N LEU A 142 -37.50 -5.08 -7.87
CA LEU A 142 -38.54 -4.05 -7.95
C LEU A 142 -39.12 -3.86 -9.37
N PRO A 143 -38.32 -3.81 -10.45
CA PRO A 143 -38.86 -3.64 -11.81
C PRO A 143 -39.78 -4.79 -12.24
N ALA A 144 -39.45 -6.03 -11.86
CA ALA A 144 -40.24 -7.20 -12.23
C ALA A 144 -41.57 -7.22 -11.47
N VAL A 145 -41.54 -6.92 -10.17
CA VAL A 145 -42.75 -6.83 -9.34
C VAL A 145 -43.60 -5.64 -9.77
N GLY A 146 -42.99 -4.50 -10.10
CA GLY A 146 -43.69 -3.32 -10.62
C GLY A 146 -44.46 -3.59 -11.91
N LYS A 147 -43.84 -4.27 -12.87
CA LYS A 147 -44.51 -4.67 -14.12
C LYS A 147 -45.66 -5.64 -13.85
N ALA A 148 -45.42 -6.66 -13.03
CA ALA A 148 -46.45 -7.64 -12.69
C ALA A 148 -47.64 -7.03 -11.93
N ALA A 149 -47.40 -6.07 -11.05
CA ALA A 149 -48.45 -5.33 -10.33
C ALA A 149 -49.30 -4.48 -11.29
N GLU A 150 -48.66 -3.74 -12.20
CA GLU A 150 -49.35 -2.94 -13.22
C GLU A 150 -50.22 -3.81 -14.15
N GLU A 151 -49.69 -4.94 -14.59
CA GLU A 151 -50.44 -5.90 -15.39
C GLU A 151 -51.59 -6.54 -14.61
N ALA A 152 -51.37 -6.92 -13.35
CA ALA A 152 -52.40 -7.51 -12.50
C ALA A 152 -53.57 -6.54 -12.29
N LEU A 153 -53.28 -5.28 -11.97
CA LEU A 153 -54.31 -4.24 -11.83
C LEU A 153 -55.10 -4.06 -13.13
N THR A 154 -54.40 -3.98 -14.26
CA THR A 154 -55.01 -3.80 -15.59
C THR A 154 -55.87 -5.00 -15.98
N ARG A 155 -55.40 -6.24 -15.76
CA ARG A 155 -56.16 -7.47 -16.03
C ARG A 155 -57.45 -7.56 -15.22
N ASN A 156 -57.49 -6.96 -14.02
CA ASN A 156 -58.69 -6.88 -13.18
C ASN A 156 -59.59 -5.68 -13.50
N GLY A 157 -59.28 -4.94 -14.56
CA GLY A 157 -60.04 -3.78 -15.00
C GLY A 157 -59.89 -2.58 -14.06
N TYR A 158 -58.81 -2.50 -13.29
CA TYR A 158 -58.46 -1.29 -12.55
C TYR A 158 -57.56 -0.41 -13.43
N ARG A 159 -58.01 0.82 -13.70
CA ARG A 159 -57.18 1.83 -14.37
C ARG A 159 -56.28 2.49 -13.34
N ILE A 160 -55.02 2.74 -13.69
CA ILE A 160 -54.08 3.42 -12.81
C ILE A 160 -54.18 4.92 -13.03
N ARG A 161 -54.51 5.67 -11.97
CA ARG A 161 -54.65 7.13 -11.97
C ARG A 161 -53.31 7.81 -11.74
N VAL A 162 -52.52 7.31 -10.80
CA VAL A 162 -51.22 7.88 -10.42
C VAL A 162 -50.19 6.76 -10.38
N THR A 163 -49.04 7.04 -10.99
CA THR A 163 -47.87 6.15 -10.96
C THR A 163 -46.66 6.96 -10.57
N VAL A 164 -45.97 6.55 -9.51
CA VAL A 164 -44.68 7.08 -9.09
C VAL A 164 -43.69 5.92 -9.17
N LYS A 165 -42.62 6.04 -9.95
CA LYS A 165 -41.58 5.02 -10.08
C LYS A 165 -40.22 5.67 -9.82
N THR A 166 -39.50 5.16 -8.84
CA THR A 166 -38.10 5.48 -8.55
C THR A 166 -37.28 4.19 -8.57
N ASP A 167 -35.97 4.32 -8.38
CA ASP A 167 -35.03 3.21 -8.25
C ASP A 167 -35.29 2.35 -7.00
N GLN A 168 -35.80 2.96 -5.92
CA GLN A 168 -36.04 2.30 -4.63
C GLN A 168 -37.51 2.06 -4.29
N LYS A 169 -38.45 2.76 -4.95
CA LYS A 169 -39.89 2.69 -4.63
C LYS A 169 -40.74 2.80 -5.88
N ALA A 170 -41.87 2.09 -5.90
CA ALA A 170 -42.93 2.35 -6.87
C ALA A 170 -44.30 2.43 -6.18
N VAL A 171 -45.14 3.38 -6.56
CA VAL A 171 -46.49 3.55 -6.01
C VAL A 171 -47.48 3.65 -7.15
N PHE A 172 -48.54 2.85 -7.10
CA PHE A 172 -49.65 2.86 -8.04
C PHE A 172 -50.94 3.16 -7.29
N VAL A 173 -51.70 4.15 -7.76
CA VAL A 173 -53.02 4.47 -7.25
C VAL A 173 -54.02 4.22 -8.36
N THR A 174 -55.02 3.37 -8.11
CA THR A 174 -56.05 3.11 -9.12
C THR A 174 -57.11 4.19 -9.13
N GLU A 175 -57.82 4.30 -10.24
CA GLU A 175 -59.12 4.93 -10.27
C GLU A 175 -60.10 4.14 -9.40
N ARG A 176 -61.12 4.86 -8.94
CA ARG A 176 -62.23 4.28 -8.20
C ARG A 176 -63.16 3.54 -9.17
N LYS A 177 -63.22 2.22 -9.03
CA LYS A 177 -64.09 1.33 -9.82
C LYS A 177 -65.39 1.12 -9.07
N ILE A 178 -66.52 1.36 -9.73
CA ILE A 178 -67.85 1.05 -9.20
C ILE A 178 -68.38 -0.17 -9.94
N SER A 179 -68.62 -1.27 -9.23
CA SER A 179 -69.37 -2.40 -9.74
C SER A 179 -70.86 -2.15 -9.51
N ILE A 180 -71.63 -2.22 -10.59
CA ILE A 180 -73.09 -2.11 -10.55
C ILE A 180 -73.61 -3.46 -10.04
N PRO A 181 -74.53 -3.50 -9.07
CA PRO A 181 -75.08 -4.75 -8.59
C PRO A 181 -75.75 -5.55 -9.71
N THR A 182 -75.51 -6.86 -9.73
CA THR A 182 -76.05 -7.77 -10.75
C THR A 182 -77.52 -8.12 -10.54
N SER A 183 -78.07 -7.85 -9.35
CA SER A 183 -79.48 -8.00 -9.00
C SER A 183 -79.91 -6.92 -8.00
N VAL A 184 -81.21 -6.65 -7.95
CA VAL A 184 -81.89 -5.74 -7.02
C VAL A 184 -81.56 -6.11 -5.56
N GLU A 185 -81.37 -7.38 -5.25
CA GLU A 185 -81.13 -7.85 -3.88
C GLU A 185 -79.67 -7.72 -3.41
N THR A 186 -78.75 -7.39 -4.33
CA THR A 186 -77.31 -7.30 -4.06
C THR A 186 -76.82 -5.86 -4.05
N ALA A 187 -75.93 -5.51 -3.13
CA ALA A 187 -75.24 -4.23 -3.13
C ALA A 187 -74.12 -4.21 -4.18
N GLY A 188 -73.91 -3.07 -4.84
CA GLY A 188 -72.73 -2.83 -5.65
C GLY A 188 -71.49 -2.65 -4.77
N SER A 189 -70.31 -2.56 -5.39
CA SER A 189 -69.07 -2.25 -4.66
C SER A 189 -68.31 -1.11 -5.30
N ARG A 190 -67.68 -0.27 -4.48
CA ARG A 190 -66.82 0.83 -4.92
C ARG A 190 -65.44 0.62 -4.34
N ASN A 191 -64.46 0.43 -5.22
CA ASN A 191 -63.13 -0.03 -4.84
C ASN A 191 -62.06 0.87 -5.44
N GLN A 192 -61.07 1.20 -4.63
CA GLN A 192 -59.85 1.87 -5.04
C GLN A 192 -58.66 1.22 -4.32
N TYR A 193 -57.51 1.13 -4.99
CA TYR A 193 -56.30 0.56 -4.42
C TYR A 193 -55.15 1.54 -4.45
N VAL A 194 -54.33 1.48 -3.40
CA VAL A 194 -52.98 2.01 -3.35
C VAL A 194 -52.04 0.82 -3.20
N VAL A 195 -51.12 0.69 -4.15
CA VAL A 195 -50.10 -0.37 -4.15
C VAL A 195 -48.74 0.32 -4.02
N SER A 196 -48.03 0.03 -2.94
CA SER A 196 -46.67 0.54 -2.69
C SER A 196 -45.67 -0.61 -2.73
N LEU A 197 -44.63 -0.45 -3.54
CA LEU A 197 -43.52 -1.36 -3.69
C LEU A 197 -42.25 -0.71 -3.19
N GLN A 198 -41.45 -1.42 -2.41
CA GLN A 198 -40.16 -0.95 -1.92
C GLN A 198 -39.09 -1.99 -2.21
N ALA A 199 -37.99 -1.57 -2.84
CA ALA A 199 -36.82 -2.42 -3.02
C ALA A 199 -36.18 -2.68 -1.65
N LEU A 200 -36.01 -3.96 -1.32
CA LEU A 200 -35.23 -4.41 -0.17
C LEU A 200 -33.86 -4.96 -0.65
N PRO A 201 -32.87 -5.06 0.25
CA PRO A 201 -31.63 -5.76 -0.05
C PRO A 201 -31.87 -7.19 -0.59
N SER A 202 -30.92 -7.73 -1.33
CA SER A 202 -30.95 -9.12 -1.86
C SER A 202 -32.01 -9.40 -2.94
N ASN A 203 -32.35 -8.42 -3.77
CA ASN A 203 -33.34 -8.55 -4.86
C ASN A 203 -34.74 -8.97 -4.37
N VAL A 204 -35.10 -8.57 -3.16
CA VAL A 204 -36.44 -8.75 -2.59
C VAL A 204 -37.21 -7.44 -2.76
N THR A 205 -38.51 -7.52 -3.00
CA THR A 205 -39.40 -6.35 -3.06
C THR A 205 -40.50 -6.51 -2.05
N ARG A 206 -40.66 -5.51 -1.17
CA ARG A 206 -41.80 -5.42 -0.26
C ARG A 206 -43.00 -4.84 -1.00
N LEU A 207 -44.07 -5.60 -1.09
CA LEU A 207 -45.37 -5.20 -1.62
C LEU A 207 -46.29 -4.84 -0.46
N SER A 208 -46.85 -3.64 -0.47
CA SER A 208 -47.90 -3.18 0.42
C SER A 208 -49.13 -2.83 -0.41
N VAL A 209 -50.30 -3.30 0.02
CA VAL A 209 -51.58 -3.05 -0.64
C VAL A 209 -52.56 -2.49 0.37
N LYS A 210 -53.13 -1.33 0.03
CA LYS A 210 -54.23 -0.71 0.76
C LYS A 210 -55.44 -0.62 -0.16
N ALA A 211 -56.58 -1.09 0.34
CA ALA A 211 -57.86 -1.00 -0.35
C ALA A 211 -58.78 -0.01 0.36
N GLU A 212 -59.42 0.85 -0.43
CA GLU A 212 -60.60 1.61 -0.01
C GLU A 212 -61.80 0.94 -0.65
N PHE A 213 -62.55 0.19 0.16
CA PHE A 213 -63.68 -0.63 -0.27
C PHE A 213 -64.95 -0.20 0.43
N GLU A 214 -65.99 0.04 -0.36
CA GLU A 214 -67.31 0.44 0.11
C GLU A 214 -68.39 -0.41 -0.56
N ARG A 215 -69.40 -0.82 0.18
CA ARG A 215 -70.61 -1.45 -0.39
C ARG A 215 -71.63 -0.35 -0.69
N VAL A 216 -72.16 -0.34 -1.90
CA VAL A 216 -73.15 0.64 -2.34
C VAL A 216 -74.51 -0.04 -2.42
N ALA A 217 -75.37 0.24 -1.45
CA ALA A 217 -76.75 -0.24 -1.43
C ALA A 217 -77.66 0.57 -2.38
N GLN A 218 -78.87 0.07 -2.61
CA GLN A 218 -79.86 0.75 -3.42
C GLN A 218 -80.13 2.18 -2.93
N GLY A 219 -80.24 3.12 -3.88
CA GLY A 219 -80.40 4.55 -3.58
C GLY A 219 -79.11 5.29 -3.25
N GLY A 220 -77.93 4.70 -3.50
CA GLY A 220 -76.63 5.36 -3.33
C GLY A 220 -76.14 5.43 -1.88
N ARG A 221 -76.77 4.67 -0.97
CA ARG A 221 -76.33 4.58 0.43
C ARG A 221 -75.05 3.76 0.52
N VAL A 222 -74.01 4.34 1.10
CA VAL A 222 -72.74 3.66 1.36
C VAL A 222 -72.84 2.91 2.68
N LEU A 223 -72.56 1.61 2.66
CA LEU A 223 -72.44 0.76 3.84
C LEU A 223 -70.96 0.64 4.20
N ALA A 224 -70.65 0.87 5.47
CA ALA A 224 -69.33 0.62 6.01
C ALA A 224 -69.01 -0.87 5.92
N VAL A 225 -67.74 -1.17 5.66
CA VAL A 225 -67.23 -2.53 5.51
C VAL A 225 -66.21 -2.79 6.60
N ASP A 226 -66.28 -3.97 7.22
CA ASP A 226 -65.41 -4.32 8.32
C ASP A 226 -63.94 -4.39 7.89
N ALA A 227 -63.04 -4.05 8.80
CA ALA A 227 -61.60 -4.03 8.53
C ALA A 227 -61.07 -5.40 8.07
N GLU A 228 -61.65 -6.50 8.55
CA GLU A 228 -61.27 -7.86 8.15
C GLU A 228 -61.63 -8.16 6.69
N GLU A 229 -62.79 -7.68 6.22
CA GLU A 229 -63.18 -7.84 4.83
C GLU A 229 -62.26 -7.03 3.90
N ILE A 230 -61.90 -5.81 4.31
CA ILE A 230 -60.91 -5.00 3.59
C ILE A 230 -59.56 -5.71 3.55
N ALA A 231 -59.09 -6.26 4.67
CA ALA A 231 -57.84 -7.00 4.75
C ALA A 231 -57.83 -8.24 3.84
N GLU A 232 -58.96 -8.97 3.75
CA GLU A 232 -59.08 -10.11 2.84
C GLU A 232 -59.02 -9.70 1.36
N ILE A 233 -59.63 -8.56 1.01
CA ILE A 233 -59.54 -7.99 -0.34
C ILE A 233 -58.10 -7.57 -0.67
N GLU A 234 -57.39 -6.97 0.28
CA GLU A 234 -55.98 -6.62 0.16
C GLU A 234 -55.11 -7.87 -0.02
N ARG A 235 -55.29 -8.91 0.81
CA ARG A 235 -54.59 -10.21 0.68
C ARG A 235 -54.84 -10.87 -0.68
N ARG A 236 -56.08 -10.81 -1.19
CA ARG A 236 -56.43 -11.38 -2.50
C ARG A 236 -55.67 -10.70 -3.63
N LEU A 237 -55.58 -9.37 -3.61
CA LEU A 237 -54.82 -8.63 -4.62
C LEU A 237 -53.32 -8.91 -4.52
N ILE A 238 -52.78 -9.02 -3.31
CA ILE A 238 -51.39 -9.44 -3.09
C ILE A 238 -51.15 -10.82 -3.70
N ALA A 239 -52.00 -11.81 -3.41
CA ALA A 239 -51.86 -13.16 -3.97
C ALA A 239 -51.93 -13.17 -5.50
N GLU A 240 -52.73 -12.29 -6.09
CA GLU A 240 -52.83 -12.13 -7.54
C GLU A 240 -51.58 -11.51 -8.16
N ILE A 241 -51.02 -10.47 -7.53
CA ILE A 241 -49.73 -9.91 -7.94
C ILE A 241 -48.63 -10.96 -7.77
N GLY A 242 -48.61 -11.71 -6.67
CA GLY A 242 -47.69 -12.82 -6.44
C GLY A 242 -47.76 -13.89 -7.54
N LYS A 243 -48.96 -14.26 -7.99
CA LYS A 243 -49.16 -15.15 -9.16
C LYS A 243 -48.60 -14.54 -10.44
N ALA A 244 -48.86 -13.25 -10.70
CA ALA A 244 -48.33 -12.55 -11.86
C ALA A 244 -46.79 -12.47 -11.86
N VAL A 245 -46.19 -12.35 -10.68
CA VAL A 245 -44.74 -12.35 -10.47
C VAL A 245 -44.13 -13.74 -10.67
N ALA A 246 -44.83 -14.81 -10.25
CA ALA A 246 -44.39 -16.19 -10.43
C ALA A 246 -44.53 -16.68 -11.88
N SER A 247 -45.58 -16.21 -12.58
CA SER A 247 -45.85 -16.48 -13.99
C SER A 247 -45.81 -15.19 -14.79
N PRO A 248 -44.61 -14.59 -15.01
CA PRO A 248 -44.48 -13.47 -15.91
C PRO A 248 -45.02 -13.96 -17.26
N SER A 249 -46.08 -13.32 -17.73
CA SER A 249 -46.79 -13.75 -18.94
C SER A 249 -45.75 -13.92 -20.04
N LYS A 250 -45.70 -15.11 -20.67
CA LYS A 250 -44.88 -15.37 -21.85
C LYS A 250 -45.31 -14.38 -22.94
N LEU A 251 -44.58 -13.28 -23.05
CA LEU A 251 -44.62 -12.31 -24.13
C LEU A 251 -43.17 -11.97 -24.48
#